data_AF-A0A439L0X8-F1
#
_entry.id   AF-A0A439L0X8-F1
#
_cell.length_a   1.000
_cell.length_b   1.000
_cell.length_c   1.000
_cell.angle_alpha   90.00
_cell.angle_beta   90.00
_cell.angle_gamma   90.00
#
_symmetry.space_group_name_H-M   'P 1'
#
loop_
_entity.id
_entity.type
_entity.pdbx_description
1 polymer ?
#
loop_
_entity_poly.entity_id
_entity_poly.type
_entity_poly.pdbx_seq_one_letter_code
_entity_poly.pdbx_strand_id
1 'polypeptide(L)'
;PERVERLLAGGPCAGCTIERPRDHGPGPVAAVHTPEYLDFLEHIFVRWQRIEGASAEVIPNIHPIARGGSYPASAVGQAGYHMADTACPISSETWQSALWSAWSAVEAAEAVMSGAPAAYALCRPPGHHAFADVAGGFCFINNSAVAAQTLRKNAARVAILDVDLHHGNGTQGIFYARPDVLTVSLHADPVRFYPFFWGHADERGEGAGLGYNFNLPLARKSGDAAFLDALDVAFQRIRAFAPEALVVALGLDSFEGDPFGGLSVTTPGFSRIGEAIAGLGLPMVIVQEGGYLCDELGDNLTAFLTGFGRGRKW
;
A
#
# COMPACT_ATOMS: atom_id res chain seq x y z
N PRO A 1 13.09 6.90 8.68
CA PRO A 1 13.03 8.28 8.12
C PRO A 1 13.88 8.41 6.86
N GLU A 2 15.12 7.90 6.90
CA GLU A 2 16.07 7.91 5.79
C GLU A 2 15.51 7.35 4.44
N ARG A 3 14.56 6.40 4.45
CA ARG A 3 13.89 5.96 3.20
C ARG A 3 13.34 7.13 2.39
N VAL A 4 12.69 8.10 3.05
CA VAL A 4 12.16 9.30 2.38
C VAL A 4 13.28 10.13 1.79
N GLU A 5 14.42 10.28 2.48
CA GLU A 5 15.56 11.02 1.97
C GLU A 5 16.13 10.39 0.69
N ARG A 6 16.30 9.05 0.68
CA ARG A 6 16.76 8.30 -0.50
C ARG A 6 15.77 8.41 -1.67
N LEU A 7 14.47 8.29 -1.41
CA LEU A 7 13.43 8.37 -2.43
C LEU A 7 13.26 9.81 -2.97
N LEU A 8 13.38 10.83 -2.12
CA LEU A 8 13.37 12.24 -2.53
C LEU A 8 14.59 12.61 -3.38
N ALA A 9 15.73 11.93 -3.20
CA ALA A 9 16.88 12.08 -4.07
C ALA A 9 16.66 11.37 -5.43
N GLY A 10 16.00 10.21 -5.46
CA GLY A 10 15.76 9.44 -6.68
C GLY A 10 14.69 10.02 -7.62
N GLY A 11 13.57 10.51 -7.07
CA GLY A 11 12.45 11.05 -7.88
C GLY A 11 12.87 12.13 -8.90
N PRO A 12 13.59 13.19 -8.50
CA PRO A 12 14.09 14.23 -9.40
C PRO A 12 15.03 13.72 -10.50
N CYS A 13 15.82 12.67 -10.23
CA CYS A 13 16.68 12.03 -11.24
C CYS A 13 15.87 11.40 -12.39
N ALA A 14 14.60 11.03 -12.14
CA ALA A 14 13.65 10.57 -13.15
C ALA A 14 12.79 11.71 -13.75
N GLY A 15 13.08 12.97 -13.42
CA GLY A 15 12.37 14.14 -13.94
C GLY A 15 11.11 14.56 -13.17
N CYS A 16 10.87 14.00 -11.97
CA CYS A 16 9.75 14.42 -11.14
C CYS A 16 9.99 15.77 -10.46
N THR A 17 8.94 16.58 -10.36
CA THR A 17 8.88 17.76 -9.50
C THR A 17 8.34 17.37 -8.12
N ILE A 18 8.95 17.89 -7.06
CA ILE A 18 8.51 17.63 -5.69
C ILE A 18 7.52 18.70 -5.27
N GLU A 19 6.35 18.26 -4.80
CA GLU A 19 5.31 19.13 -4.25
C GLU A 19 4.93 18.65 -2.85
N ARG A 20 4.59 19.60 -1.98
CA ARG A 20 4.10 19.30 -0.64
C ARG A 20 2.57 19.14 -0.69
N PRO A 21 2.00 18.04 -0.16
CA PRO A 21 0.55 17.90 -0.12
C PRO A 21 -0.09 18.95 0.78
N ARG A 22 -1.36 19.26 0.52
CA ARG A 22 -2.18 20.07 1.41
C ARG A 22 -2.73 19.22 2.56
N ASP A 23 -3.24 19.88 3.59
CA ASP A 23 -4.08 19.23 4.60
C ASP A 23 -5.47 18.97 3.96
N HIS A 24 -5.88 17.70 3.91
CA HIS A 24 -7.17 17.28 3.36
C HIS A 24 -8.21 16.94 4.42
N GLY A 25 -7.90 17.22 5.69
CA GLY A 25 -8.73 16.89 6.84
C GLY A 25 -8.94 15.37 7.01
N PRO A 26 -9.88 14.97 7.89
CA PRO A 26 -10.13 13.55 8.18
C PRO A 26 -10.97 12.84 7.11
N GLY A 27 -11.68 13.59 6.26
CA GLY A 27 -12.70 13.07 5.35
C GLY A 27 -12.22 11.93 4.44
N PRO A 28 -11.11 12.09 3.69
CA PRO A 28 -10.61 11.03 2.81
C PRO A 28 -10.21 9.75 3.55
N VAL A 29 -9.61 9.86 4.74
CA VAL A 29 -9.21 8.71 5.56
C VAL A 29 -10.44 8.03 6.15
N ALA A 30 -11.40 8.79 6.66
CA ALA A 30 -12.67 8.29 7.21
C ALA A 30 -13.60 7.67 6.15
N ALA A 31 -13.32 7.86 4.85
CA ALA A 31 -14.03 7.16 3.78
C ALA A 31 -13.57 5.70 3.59
N VAL A 32 -12.47 5.31 4.25
CA VAL A 32 -11.86 3.97 4.16
C VAL A 32 -11.84 3.28 5.53
N HIS A 33 -11.46 4.02 6.56
CA HIS A 33 -11.22 3.48 7.90
C HIS A 33 -12.39 3.74 8.84
N THR A 34 -12.63 2.79 9.74
CA THR A 34 -13.73 2.89 10.71
C THR A 34 -13.49 4.01 11.72
N PRO A 35 -14.55 4.70 12.19
CA PRO A 35 -14.42 5.76 13.20
C PRO A 35 -13.71 5.30 14.47
N GLU A 36 -14.02 4.09 14.96
CA GLU A 36 -13.41 3.52 16.17
C GLU A 36 -11.91 3.30 16.01
N TYR A 37 -11.46 2.89 14.82
CA TYR A 37 -10.04 2.71 14.55
C TYR A 37 -9.29 4.04 14.44
N LEU A 38 -9.90 5.06 13.85
CA LEU A 38 -9.29 6.39 13.76
C LEU A 38 -9.18 7.05 15.15
N ASP A 39 -10.22 6.93 15.98
CA ASP A 39 -10.18 7.37 17.38
C ASP A 39 -9.08 6.65 18.16
N PHE A 40 -8.94 5.33 17.94
CA PHE A 40 -7.85 4.55 18.51
C PHE A 40 -6.49 5.08 18.06
N LEU A 41 -6.22 5.21 16.76
CA LEU A 41 -4.92 5.62 16.24
C LEU A 41 -4.51 7.01 16.73
N GLU A 42 -5.44 7.96 16.80
CA GLU A 42 -5.19 9.32 17.26
C GLU A 42 -4.82 9.39 18.75
N HIS A 43 -5.48 8.57 19.59
CA HIS A 43 -5.41 8.73 21.04
C HIS A 43 -4.63 7.65 21.78
N ILE A 44 -4.33 6.51 21.15
CA ILE A 44 -3.80 5.33 21.85
C ILE A 44 -2.45 5.60 22.51
N PHE A 45 -1.54 6.33 21.87
CA PHE A 45 -0.22 6.61 22.44
C PHE A 45 -0.35 7.31 23.81
N VAL A 46 -1.13 8.39 23.89
CA VAL A 46 -1.35 9.13 25.14
C VAL A 46 -2.00 8.26 26.20
N ARG A 47 -2.95 7.40 25.81
CA ARG A 47 -3.63 6.49 26.75
C ARG A 47 -2.70 5.38 27.24
N TRP A 48 -1.82 4.87 26.38
CA TRP A 48 -0.83 3.86 26.71
C TRP A 48 0.20 4.38 27.72
N GLN A 49 0.69 5.61 27.51
CA GLN A 49 1.67 6.24 28.42
C GLN A 49 1.12 6.55 29.82
N ARG A 50 -0.19 6.37 30.07
CA ARG A 50 -0.78 6.47 31.42
C ARG A 50 -0.67 5.18 32.22
N ILE A 51 -0.26 4.07 31.61
CA ILE A 51 -0.05 2.79 32.29
C ILE A 51 1.31 2.85 33.02
N GLU A 52 1.33 2.50 34.30
CA GLU A 52 2.57 2.41 35.08
C GLU A 52 3.51 1.36 34.46
N GLY A 53 4.74 1.78 34.10
CA GLY A 53 5.71 0.89 33.47
C GLY A 53 5.45 0.58 31.99
N ALA A 54 4.62 1.37 31.31
CA ALA A 54 4.40 1.23 29.86
C ALA A 54 5.71 1.29 29.06
N SER A 55 5.75 0.54 27.96
CA SER A 55 6.80 0.69 26.93
C SER A 55 6.75 2.07 26.27
N ALA A 56 7.88 2.49 25.69
CA ALA A 56 7.98 3.77 24.98
C ALA A 56 7.04 3.86 23.77
N GLU A 57 6.77 2.72 23.11
CA GLU A 57 5.82 2.61 22.00
C GLU A 57 4.68 1.66 22.37
N VAL A 58 3.51 1.86 21.76
CA VAL A 58 2.39 0.92 21.88
C VAL A 58 2.73 -0.33 21.08
N ILE A 59 2.84 -1.46 21.76
CA ILE A 59 3.09 -2.77 21.12
C ILE A 59 2.07 -3.75 21.71
N PRO A 60 1.25 -4.42 20.87
CA PRO A 60 0.27 -5.36 21.37
C PRO A 60 0.96 -6.62 21.89
N ASN A 61 0.44 -7.18 22.98
CA ASN A 61 0.90 -8.45 23.55
C ASN A 61 -0.25 -9.46 23.75
N ILE A 62 -1.46 -9.09 23.33
CA ILE A 62 -2.68 -9.89 23.40
C ILE A 62 -3.41 -9.63 22.09
N HIS A 63 -3.91 -10.67 21.43
CA HIS A 63 -4.76 -10.53 20.25
C HIS A 63 -6.05 -11.32 20.46
N PRO A 64 -7.21 -10.80 20.07
CA PRO A 64 -8.44 -11.58 20.11
C PRO A 64 -8.35 -12.73 19.09
N ILE A 65 -8.61 -13.97 19.53
CA ILE A 65 -8.71 -15.13 18.62
C ILE A 65 -9.79 -14.88 17.55
N ALA A 66 -10.91 -14.27 17.97
CA ALA A 66 -11.97 -13.77 17.11
C ALA A 66 -12.48 -12.44 17.64
N ARG A 67 -12.87 -11.52 16.73
CA ARG A 67 -13.39 -10.18 17.07
C ARG A 67 -14.91 -10.16 17.27
N GLY A 68 -15.49 -11.26 17.77
CA GLY A 68 -16.93 -11.41 18.00
C GLY A 68 -17.43 -11.01 19.41
N GLY A 69 -16.52 -10.66 20.32
CA GLY A 69 -16.84 -10.18 21.66
C GLY A 69 -17.09 -8.67 21.72
N SER A 70 -17.35 -8.15 22.92
CA SER A 70 -17.51 -6.70 23.15
C SER A 70 -16.19 -5.94 22.91
N TYR A 71 -16.30 -4.72 22.39
CA TYR A 71 -15.15 -3.84 22.18
C TYR A 71 -14.47 -3.47 23.52
N PRO A 72 -13.13 -3.57 23.63
CA PRO A 72 -12.43 -3.32 24.88
C PRO A 72 -12.33 -1.83 25.23
N ALA A 73 -12.41 -1.51 26.53
CA ALA A 73 -12.23 -0.14 27.04
C ALA A 73 -10.78 0.20 27.42
N SER A 74 -9.94 -0.80 27.71
CA SER A 74 -8.54 -0.57 28.12
C SER A 74 -7.64 -0.33 26.91
N ALA A 75 -6.58 0.46 27.09
CA ALA A 75 -5.59 0.71 26.04
C ALA A 75 -4.91 -0.60 25.56
N VAL A 76 -4.60 -1.52 26.49
CA VAL A 76 -4.04 -2.85 26.16
C VAL A 76 -5.00 -3.66 25.29
N GLY A 77 -6.28 -3.71 25.65
CA GLY A 77 -7.27 -4.45 24.87
C GLY A 77 -7.49 -3.86 23.49
N GLN A 78 -7.54 -2.53 23.38
CA GLN A 78 -7.70 -1.85 22.09
C GLN A 78 -6.48 -1.99 21.19
N ALA A 79 -5.27 -1.92 21.74
CA ALA A 79 -4.05 -2.22 21.00
C ALA A 79 -4.10 -3.63 20.42
N GLY A 80 -4.48 -4.62 21.23
CA GLY A 80 -4.68 -5.99 20.75
C GLY A 80 -5.76 -6.15 19.69
N TYR A 81 -6.82 -5.32 19.75
CA TYR A 81 -7.95 -5.37 18.82
C TYR A 81 -7.67 -4.70 17.47
N HIS A 82 -6.82 -3.67 17.44
CA HIS A 82 -6.56 -2.82 16.28
C HIS A 82 -5.14 -2.97 15.69
N MET A 83 -4.31 -3.85 16.23
CA MET A 83 -2.95 -4.10 15.73
C MET A 83 -2.80 -5.60 15.46
N ALA A 84 -2.54 -5.96 14.21
CA ALA A 84 -2.46 -7.35 13.75
C ALA A 84 -1.20 -8.06 14.25
N ASP A 85 -0.12 -7.32 14.45
CA ASP A 85 1.21 -7.85 14.71
C ASP A 85 2.05 -6.85 15.53
N THR A 86 3.26 -7.25 15.89
CA THR A 86 4.23 -6.41 16.59
C THR A 86 5.12 -5.60 15.63
N ALA A 87 4.84 -5.63 14.32
CA ALA A 87 5.58 -4.88 13.29
C ALA A 87 4.97 -3.50 13.00
N CYS A 88 3.97 -3.06 13.76
CA CYS A 88 3.36 -1.74 13.63
C CYS A 88 3.37 -0.94 14.94
N PRO A 89 4.53 -0.76 15.62
CA PRO A 89 4.58 0.01 16.87
C PRO A 89 4.08 1.45 16.67
N ILE A 90 3.31 1.96 17.63
CA ILE A 90 2.78 3.34 17.60
C ILE A 90 3.58 4.21 18.56
N SER A 91 4.20 5.26 18.03
CA SER A 91 4.87 6.32 18.79
C SER A 91 4.03 7.59 18.82
N SER A 92 4.53 8.64 19.49
CA SER A 92 3.89 9.95 19.52
C SER A 92 3.72 10.61 18.15
N GLU A 93 4.51 10.20 17.16
CA GLU A 93 4.52 10.82 15.82
C GLU A 93 3.73 10.01 14.78
N THR A 94 3.32 8.78 15.11
CA THR A 94 2.71 7.85 14.15
C THR A 94 1.42 8.40 13.54
N TRP A 95 0.50 8.93 14.36
CA TRP A 95 -0.78 9.48 13.88
C TRP A 95 -0.56 10.58 12.83
N GLN A 96 0.21 11.60 13.20
CA GLN A 96 0.46 12.74 12.32
C GLN A 96 1.22 12.32 11.05
N SER A 97 2.18 11.40 11.16
CA SER A 97 2.91 10.88 10.00
C SER A 97 2.00 10.10 9.05
N ALA A 98 1.13 9.24 9.58
CA ALA A 98 0.19 8.46 8.79
C ALA A 98 -0.84 9.36 8.07
N LEU A 99 -1.34 10.41 8.72
CA LEU A 99 -2.22 11.39 8.07
C LEU A 99 -1.53 12.11 6.90
N TRP A 100 -0.33 12.65 7.11
CA TRP A 100 0.41 13.33 6.03
C TRP A 100 0.76 12.37 4.88
N SER A 101 1.04 11.11 5.19
CA SER A 101 1.24 10.07 4.18
C SER A 101 -0.02 9.84 3.34
N ALA A 102 -1.18 9.71 3.98
CA ALA A 102 -2.45 9.54 3.30
C ALA A 102 -2.81 10.79 2.48
N TRP A 103 -2.53 11.99 2.98
CA TRP A 103 -2.74 13.25 2.25
C TRP A 103 -1.86 13.38 1.00
N SER A 104 -0.63 12.84 1.00
CA SER A 104 0.15 12.70 -0.24
C SER A 104 -0.59 11.86 -1.30
N ALA A 105 -1.24 10.77 -0.87
CA ALA A 105 -2.01 9.91 -1.76
C ALA A 105 -3.29 10.60 -2.27
N VAL A 106 -3.95 11.39 -1.43
CA VAL A 106 -5.12 12.21 -1.82
C VAL A 106 -4.70 13.29 -2.83
N GLU A 107 -3.63 14.04 -2.57
CA GLU A 107 -3.16 15.09 -3.48
C GLU A 107 -2.81 14.52 -4.87
N ALA A 108 -2.12 13.38 -4.90
CA ALA A 108 -1.80 12.70 -6.16
C ALA A 108 -3.07 12.22 -6.89
N ALA A 109 -4.07 11.70 -6.17
CA ALA A 109 -5.35 11.33 -6.74
C ALA A 109 -6.13 12.53 -7.30
N GLU A 110 -6.18 13.65 -6.57
CA GLU A 110 -6.82 14.88 -7.03
C GLU A 110 -6.14 15.47 -8.27
N ALA A 111 -4.81 15.43 -8.33
CA ALA A 111 -4.05 15.84 -9.52
C ALA A 111 -4.44 15.02 -10.75
N VAL A 112 -4.53 13.68 -10.59
CA VAL A 112 -4.95 12.76 -11.66
C VAL A 112 -6.40 13.01 -12.08
N MET A 113 -7.32 13.19 -11.13
CA MET A 113 -8.72 13.55 -11.43
C MET A 113 -8.85 14.89 -12.14
N SER A 114 -7.89 15.80 -11.92
CA SER A 114 -7.82 17.12 -12.56
C SER A 114 -7.15 17.08 -13.94
N GLY A 115 -6.78 15.90 -14.43
CA GLY A 115 -6.26 15.69 -15.78
C GLY A 115 -4.76 15.41 -15.87
N ALA A 116 -4.04 15.36 -14.74
CA ALA A 116 -2.67 14.86 -14.75
C ALA A 116 -2.70 13.39 -15.19
N PRO A 117 -1.86 12.96 -16.15
CA PRO A 117 -1.91 11.58 -16.60
C PRO A 117 -1.43 10.65 -15.47
N ALA A 118 -0.46 11.06 -14.66
CA ALA A 118 -0.09 10.36 -13.43
C ALA A 118 0.48 11.31 -12.37
N ALA A 119 0.47 10.87 -11.12
CA ALA A 119 1.15 11.48 -10.01
C ALA A 119 1.74 10.39 -9.09
N TYR A 120 2.88 10.71 -8.46
CA TYR A 120 3.56 9.82 -7.52
C TYR A 120 3.42 10.38 -6.10
N ALA A 121 2.74 9.63 -5.24
CA ALA A 121 2.63 9.88 -3.81
C ALA A 121 3.77 9.16 -3.07
N LEU A 122 4.78 9.93 -2.64
CA LEU A 122 5.87 9.45 -1.79
C LEU A 122 5.35 9.30 -0.35
N CYS A 123 4.57 8.24 -0.14
CA CYS A 123 3.97 7.89 1.14
C CYS A 123 4.99 7.28 2.11
N ARG A 124 4.93 7.72 3.37
CA ARG A 124 5.62 7.10 4.51
C ARG A 124 4.95 7.56 5.81
N PRO A 125 4.45 6.66 6.67
CA PRO A 125 4.52 5.19 6.60
C PRO A 125 3.73 4.59 5.40
N PRO A 126 4.06 3.34 4.98
CA PRO A 126 3.30 2.64 3.94
C PRO A 126 1.86 2.32 4.42
N GLY A 127 1.04 1.75 3.54
CA GLY A 127 -0.39 1.59 3.78
C GLY A 127 -1.01 0.23 3.47
N HIS A 128 -0.48 -0.56 2.52
CA HIS A 128 -1.23 -1.69 1.96
C HIS A 128 -1.59 -2.84 2.94
N HIS A 129 -0.94 -2.92 4.11
CA HIS A 129 -1.27 -3.88 5.17
C HIS A 129 -2.33 -3.39 6.17
N ALA A 130 -2.69 -2.10 6.14
CA ALA A 130 -3.74 -1.56 7.00
C ALA A 130 -5.11 -1.96 6.46
N PHE A 131 -5.89 -2.69 7.26
CA PHE A 131 -7.31 -2.95 7.01
C PHE A 131 -8.13 -1.70 7.35
N ALA A 132 -9.44 -1.75 7.11
CA ALA A 132 -10.36 -0.69 7.52
C ALA A 132 -10.28 -0.36 9.02
N ASP A 133 -9.88 -1.31 9.86
CA ASP A 133 -9.85 -1.13 11.31
C ASP A 133 -8.68 -1.81 12.04
N VAL A 134 -7.62 -2.19 11.32
CA VAL A 134 -6.45 -2.87 11.90
C VAL A 134 -5.16 -2.40 11.22
N ALA A 135 -4.18 -1.97 12.03
CA ALA A 135 -2.80 -1.72 11.62
C ALA A 135 -2.01 -3.04 11.50
N GLY A 136 -1.00 -3.10 10.65
CA GLY A 136 -0.12 -4.26 10.50
C GLY A 136 1.04 -3.96 9.58
N GLY A 137 2.16 -4.70 9.70
CA GLY A 137 3.30 -4.60 8.79
C GLY A 137 3.75 -3.16 8.48
N PHE A 138 4.07 -2.36 9.50
CA PHE A 138 4.44 -0.93 9.37
C PHE A 138 3.33 0.03 8.87
N CYS A 139 2.13 -0.47 8.55
CA CYS A 139 1.04 0.29 7.96
C CYS A 139 -0.04 0.65 9.00
N PHE A 140 -0.56 1.88 8.92
CA PHE A 140 -1.58 2.41 9.84
C PHE A 140 -2.79 2.99 9.11
N ILE A 141 -2.57 3.67 7.99
CA ILE A 141 -3.63 4.15 7.10
C ILE A 141 -3.33 3.59 5.72
N ASN A 142 -4.33 3.03 5.05
CA ASN A 142 -4.15 2.44 3.74
C ASN A 142 -4.15 3.51 2.65
N ASN A 143 -2.97 4.04 2.35
CA ASN A 143 -2.76 5.11 1.38
C ASN A 143 -3.31 4.75 -0.02
N SER A 144 -3.08 3.50 -0.46
CA SER A 144 -3.55 2.98 -1.75
C SER A 144 -5.09 2.88 -1.81
N ALA A 145 -5.73 2.44 -0.73
CA ALA A 145 -7.19 2.43 -0.62
C ALA A 145 -7.78 3.86 -0.56
N VAL A 146 -7.13 4.78 0.15
CA VAL A 146 -7.52 6.21 0.20
C VAL A 146 -7.42 6.86 -1.18
N ALA A 147 -6.36 6.59 -1.94
CA ALA A 147 -6.22 7.06 -3.32
C ALA A 147 -7.33 6.48 -4.20
N ALA A 148 -7.59 5.17 -4.12
CA ALA A 148 -8.62 4.52 -4.91
C ALA A 148 -10.03 5.06 -4.60
N GLN A 149 -10.36 5.24 -3.31
CA GLN A 149 -11.63 5.80 -2.88
C GLN A 149 -11.78 7.28 -3.28
N THR A 150 -10.67 8.02 -3.35
CA THR A 150 -10.65 9.40 -3.86
C THR A 150 -10.94 9.43 -5.37
N LEU A 151 -10.26 8.59 -6.16
CA LEU A 151 -10.50 8.44 -7.61
C LEU A 151 -11.95 8.03 -7.92
N ARG A 152 -12.55 7.16 -7.08
CA ARG A 152 -13.93 6.70 -7.23
C ARG A 152 -14.99 7.81 -7.21
N LYS A 153 -14.65 9.02 -6.75
CA LYS A 153 -15.53 10.19 -6.86
C LYS A 153 -15.84 10.56 -8.32
N ASN A 154 -14.92 10.29 -9.25
CA ASN A 154 -15.06 10.62 -10.67
C ASN A 154 -14.94 9.43 -11.63
N ALA A 155 -14.42 8.29 -11.17
CA ALA A 155 -14.29 7.05 -11.95
C ALA A 155 -15.26 6.01 -11.42
N ALA A 156 -16.13 5.42 -12.25
CA ALA A 156 -17.07 4.36 -11.81
C ALA A 156 -16.36 3.05 -11.43
N ARG A 157 -15.20 2.77 -12.04
CA ARG A 157 -14.34 1.62 -11.74
C ARG A 157 -12.89 2.05 -11.57
N VAL A 158 -12.26 1.60 -10.48
CA VAL A 158 -10.84 1.82 -10.20
C VAL A 158 -10.16 0.47 -9.97
N ALA A 159 -8.98 0.27 -10.53
CA ALA A 159 -8.16 -0.89 -10.18
C ALA A 159 -7.02 -0.47 -9.26
N ILE A 160 -6.61 -1.37 -8.37
CA ILE A 160 -5.39 -1.27 -7.59
C ILE A 160 -4.49 -2.43 -8.02
N LEU A 161 -3.30 -2.11 -8.51
CA LEU A 161 -2.24 -3.06 -8.83
C LEU A 161 -1.14 -2.90 -7.78
N ASP A 162 -1.00 -3.89 -6.92
CA ASP A 162 0.04 -3.98 -5.91
C ASP A 162 1.22 -4.78 -6.46
N VAL A 163 2.38 -4.13 -6.52
CA VAL A 163 3.66 -4.68 -6.98
C VAL A 163 4.72 -4.68 -5.87
N ASP A 164 4.32 -4.46 -4.62
CA ASP A 164 5.16 -4.68 -3.46
C ASP A 164 5.55 -6.16 -3.31
N LEU A 165 6.67 -6.43 -2.63
CA LEU A 165 7.09 -7.79 -2.33
C LEU A 165 6.03 -8.59 -1.56
N HIS A 166 5.29 -7.91 -0.68
CA HIS A 166 4.30 -8.51 0.21
C HIS A 166 2.89 -8.34 -0.33
N HIS A 167 2.01 -9.28 0.02
CA HIS A 167 0.60 -9.14 -0.30
C HIS A 167 -0.01 -7.95 0.45
N GLY A 168 -0.67 -7.04 -0.28
CA GLY A 168 -1.49 -5.96 0.28
C GLY A 168 -2.80 -6.45 0.90
N ASN A 169 -2.70 -7.28 1.95
CA ASN A 169 -3.83 -7.89 2.65
C ASN A 169 -4.84 -6.88 3.22
N GLY A 170 -4.37 -5.73 3.68
CA GLY A 170 -5.25 -4.65 4.13
C GLY A 170 -6.09 -4.08 2.99
N THR A 171 -5.45 -3.83 1.85
CA THR A 171 -6.11 -3.36 0.62
C THR A 171 -7.14 -4.38 0.14
N GLN A 172 -6.76 -5.67 0.08
CA GLN A 172 -7.68 -6.75 -0.23
C GLN A 172 -8.89 -6.75 0.71
N GLY A 173 -8.66 -6.67 2.03
CA GLY A 173 -9.73 -6.70 3.03
C GLY A 173 -10.73 -5.55 2.90
N ILE A 174 -10.25 -4.34 2.58
CA ILE A 174 -11.11 -3.14 2.42
C ILE A 174 -12.09 -3.29 1.25
N PHE A 175 -11.67 -3.91 0.15
CA PHE A 175 -12.47 -4.02 -1.08
C PHE A 175 -13.03 -5.43 -1.34
N TYR A 176 -12.85 -6.38 -0.42
CA TYR A 176 -13.10 -7.81 -0.67
C TYR A 176 -14.54 -8.13 -1.13
N ALA A 177 -15.52 -7.37 -0.64
CA ALA A 177 -16.94 -7.52 -0.98
C ALA A 177 -17.43 -6.54 -2.07
N ARG A 178 -16.54 -5.75 -2.68
CA ARG A 178 -16.86 -4.63 -3.56
C ARG A 178 -16.50 -4.91 -5.03
N PRO A 179 -17.46 -4.76 -5.97
CA PRO A 179 -17.18 -4.92 -7.41
C PRO A 179 -16.69 -3.65 -8.10
N ASP A 180 -16.74 -2.51 -7.42
CA ASP A 180 -16.38 -1.21 -8.00
C ASP A 180 -14.88 -0.89 -7.93
N VAL A 181 -14.14 -1.67 -7.15
CA VAL A 181 -12.68 -1.62 -7.06
C VAL A 181 -12.11 -3.03 -7.27
N LEU A 182 -11.27 -3.20 -8.29
CA LEU A 182 -10.53 -4.44 -8.51
C LEU A 182 -9.20 -4.38 -7.74
N THR A 183 -8.92 -5.35 -6.89
CA THR A 183 -7.61 -5.54 -6.25
C THR A 183 -6.83 -6.63 -6.97
N VAL A 184 -5.62 -6.30 -7.43
CA VAL A 184 -4.67 -7.24 -8.03
C VAL A 184 -3.34 -7.10 -7.31
N SER A 185 -2.76 -8.21 -6.86
CA SER A 185 -1.47 -8.19 -6.15
C SER A 185 -0.56 -9.30 -6.65
N LEU A 186 0.69 -8.94 -6.96
CA LEU A 186 1.79 -9.86 -7.22
C LEU A 186 2.74 -9.77 -6.03
N HIS A 187 3.08 -10.89 -5.41
CA HIS A 187 3.86 -10.90 -4.17
C HIS A 187 4.57 -12.23 -3.98
N ALA A 188 5.53 -12.29 -3.07
CA ALA A 188 6.14 -13.56 -2.67
C ALA A 188 5.09 -14.47 -2.03
N ASP A 189 5.13 -15.77 -2.38
CA ASP A 189 4.20 -16.78 -1.86
C ASP A 189 4.10 -16.72 -0.32
N PRO A 190 2.89 -16.45 0.23
CA PRO A 190 2.71 -16.19 1.64
C PRO A 190 2.86 -17.43 2.52
N VAL A 191 2.92 -18.65 1.97
CA VAL A 191 3.01 -19.90 2.76
C VAL A 191 4.15 -19.87 3.80
N ARG A 192 5.23 -19.14 3.51
CA ARG A 192 6.34 -18.88 4.47
C ARG A 192 6.84 -17.44 4.40
N PHE A 193 5.97 -16.50 4.06
CA PHE A 193 6.33 -15.10 3.90
C PHE A 193 5.18 -14.21 4.37
N TYR A 194 5.50 -13.06 4.97
CA TYR A 194 4.46 -12.15 5.48
C TYR A 194 3.53 -11.74 4.31
N PRO A 195 2.18 -11.76 4.50
CA PRO A 195 1.42 -11.79 5.76
C PRO A 195 0.93 -13.19 6.20
N PHE A 196 1.41 -14.27 5.60
CA PHE A 196 1.12 -15.68 5.95
C PHE A 196 -0.31 -16.19 5.73
N PHE A 197 -1.31 -15.46 6.24
CA PHE A 197 -2.71 -15.89 6.28
C PHE A 197 -3.56 -15.38 5.11
N TRP A 198 -2.98 -14.51 4.28
CA TRP A 198 -3.62 -13.89 3.13
C TRP A 198 -2.68 -13.86 1.94
N GLY A 199 -3.25 -13.66 0.74
CA GLY A 199 -2.51 -13.59 -0.51
C GLY A 199 -2.53 -14.91 -1.28
N HIS A 200 -3.27 -15.91 -0.80
CA HIS A 200 -3.41 -17.17 -1.53
C HIS A 200 -4.26 -16.97 -2.78
N ALA A 201 -3.96 -17.73 -3.84
CA ALA A 201 -4.58 -17.56 -5.15
C ALA A 201 -6.08 -17.90 -5.20
N ASP A 202 -6.58 -18.64 -4.22
CA ASP A 202 -7.99 -19.03 -4.06
C ASP A 202 -8.85 -17.94 -3.38
N GLU A 203 -8.23 -16.89 -2.84
CA GLU A 203 -8.91 -15.72 -2.28
C GLU A 203 -9.40 -14.80 -3.40
N ARG A 204 -10.69 -14.88 -3.74
CA ARG A 204 -11.25 -14.24 -4.95
C ARG A 204 -12.30 -13.17 -4.68
N GLY A 205 -12.43 -12.72 -3.45
CA GLY A 205 -13.50 -11.82 -3.02
C GLY A 205 -14.75 -12.57 -2.56
N GLU A 206 -15.73 -11.83 -2.06
CA GLU A 206 -16.97 -12.38 -1.52
C GLU A 206 -18.20 -11.57 -1.93
N GLY A 207 -19.39 -12.18 -1.84
CA GLY A 207 -20.64 -11.51 -2.18
C GLY A 207 -20.60 -10.86 -3.56
N ALA A 208 -20.88 -9.55 -3.62
CA ALA A 208 -20.83 -8.78 -4.87
C ALA A 208 -19.39 -8.61 -5.41
N GLY A 209 -18.38 -8.68 -4.55
CA GLY A 209 -16.96 -8.60 -4.89
C GLY A 209 -16.36 -9.93 -5.38
N LEU A 210 -17.14 -11.02 -5.47
CA LEU A 210 -16.62 -12.28 -5.98
C LEU A 210 -16.10 -12.12 -7.43
N GLY A 211 -14.82 -12.44 -7.61
CA GLY A 211 -14.06 -12.23 -8.84
C GLY A 211 -13.27 -10.91 -8.87
N TYR A 212 -13.49 -9.98 -7.96
CA TYR A 212 -12.86 -8.65 -7.95
C TYR A 212 -11.64 -8.56 -7.02
N ASN A 213 -11.16 -9.70 -6.52
CA ASN A 213 -9.83 -9.85 -5.95
C ASN A 213 -9.02 -10.87 -6.75
N PHE A 214 -7.75 -10.58 -7.03
CA PHE A 214 -6.89 -11.44 -7.81
C PHE A 214 -5.44 -11.45 -7.30
N ASN A 215 -5.08 -12.53 -6.61
CA ASN A 215 -3.74 -12.74 -6.07
C ASN A 215 -2.88 -13.59 -7.01
N LEU A 216 -1.64 -13.16 -7.20
CA LEU A 216 -0.61 -13.84 -8.00
C LEU A 216 0.63 -14.11 -7.13
N PRO A 217 0.59 -15.13 -6.26
CA PRO A 217 1.73 -15.50 -5.45
C PRO A 217 2.86 -16.06 -6.33
N LEU A 218 4.06 -15.52 -6.16
CA LEU A 218 5.26 -15.87 -6.89
C LEU A 218 6.20 -16.71 -6.02
N ALA A 219 6.82 -17.71 -6.63
CA ALA A 219 7.84 -18.48 -5.94
C ALA A 219 8.99 -17.56 -5.51
N ARG A 220 9.50 -17.76 -4.28
CA ARG A 220 10.64 -16.99 -3.80
C ARG A 220 11.83 -17.10 -4.75
N LYS A 221 12.59 -16.02 -4.89
CA LYS A 221 13.69 -15.80 -5.85
C LYS A 221 13.27 -15.69 -7.31
N SER A 222 11.98 -15.56 -7.59
CA SER A 222 11.53 -15.15 -8.92
C SER A 222 12.11 -13.78 -9.24
N GLY A 223 12.77 -13.65 -10.39
CA GLY A 223 13.34 -12.39 -10.87
C GLY A 223 12.54 -11.77 -12.01
N ASP A 224 13.18 -10.86 -12.74
CA ASP A 224 12.54 -10.00 -13.76
C ASP A 224 11.57 -10.71 -14.71
N ALA A 225 11.98 -11.85 -15.29
CA ALA A 225 11.17 -12.56 -16.28
C ALA A 225 9.85 -13.08 -15.69
N ALA A 226 9.93 -13.79 -14.56
CA ALA A 226 8.76 -14.32 -13.87
C ALA A 226 7.83 -13.20 -13.35
N PHE A 227 8.41 -12.07 -12.90
CA PHE A 227 7.64 -10.92 -12.47
C PHE A 227 6.86 -10.29 -13.63
N LEU A 228 7.51 -10.10 -14.80
CA LEU A 228 6.86 -9.55 -15.99
C LEU A 228 5.80 -10.50 -16.58
N ASP A 229 6.06 -11.80 -16.58
CA ASP A 229 5.07 -12.81 -17.02
C ASP A 229 3.80 -12.74 -16.13
N ALA A 230 3.97 -12.58 -14.81
CA ALA A 230 2.86 -12.39 -13.89
C ALA A 230 2.15 -11.06 -14.09
N LEU A 231 2.87 -9.98 -14.41
CA LEU A 231 2.25 -8.69 -14.77
C LEU A 231 1.39 -8.81 -16.02
N ASP A 232 1.80 -9.58 -17.03
CA ASP A 232 0.97 -9.80 -18.22
C ASP A 232 -0.36 -10.47 -17.87
N VAL A 233 -0.36 -11.42 -16.93
CA VAL A 233 -1.59 -12.04 -16.39
C VAL A 233 -2.44 -11.02 -15.62
N ALA A 234 -1.82 -10.20 -14.77
CA ALA A 234 -2.49 -9.11 -14.05
C ALA A 234 -3.14 -8.11 -15.03
N PHE A 235 -2.44 -7.74 -16.11
CA PHE A 235 -2.93 -6.81 -17.12
C PHE A 235 -4.11 -7.37 -17.90
N GLN A 236 -4.17 -8.67 -18.17
CA GLN A 236 -5.37 -9.29 -18.75
C GLN A 236 -6.58 -9.10 -17.84
N ARG A 237 -6.41 -9.29 -16.51
CA ARG A 237 -7.48 -9.07 -15.54
C ARG A 237 -7.90 -7.61 -15.47
N ILE A 238 -6.95 -6.69 -15.41
CA ILE A 238 -7.20 -5.24 -15.36
C ILE A 238 -7.91 -4.77 -16.63
N ARG A 239 -7.47 -5.18 -17.82
CA ARG A 239 -8.12 -4.83 -19.10
C ARG A 239 -9.55 -5.37 -19.17
N ALA A 240 -9.78 -6.59 -18.69
CA ALA A 240 -11.13 -7.19 -18.65
C ALA A 240 -12.07 -6.44 -17.68
N PHE A 241 -11.54 -5.90 -16.58
CA PHE A 241 -12.29 -5.06 -15.65
C PHE A 241 -12.60 -3.67 -16.22
N ALA A 242 -11.77 -3.18 -17.16
CA ALA A 242 -11.89 -1.89 -17.83
C ALA A 242 -12.04 -0.70 -16.84
N PRO A 243 -11.07 -0.52 -15.92
CA PRO A 243 -11.08 0.61 -14.99
C PRO A 243 -10.87 1.93 -15.73
N GLU A 244 -11.33 3.02 -15.12
CA GLU A 244 -11.12 4.38 -15.62
C GLU A 244 -9.87 5.03 -15.01
N ALA A 245 -9.37 4.49 -13.90
CA ALA A 245 -8.11 4.89 -13.28
C ALA A 245 -7.44 3.70 -12.56
N LEU A 246 -6.12 3.78 -12.40
CA LEU A 246 -5.31 2.76 -11.73
C LEU A 246 -4.56 3.38 -10.54
N VAL A 247 -4.58 2.71 -9.40
CA VAL A 247 -3.62 2.93 -8.32
C VAL A 247 -2.54 1.86 -8.43
N VAL A 248 -1.27 2.25 -8.37
CA VAL A 248 -0.12 1.34 -8.34
C VAL A 248 0.49 1.42 -6.94
N ALA A 249 0.29 0.39 -6.14
CA ALA A 249 0.96 0.28 -4.84
C ALA A 249 2.39 -0.23 -5.09
N LEU A 250 3.36 0.67 -5.01
CA LEU A 250 4.74 0.47 -5.44
C LEU A 250 5.63 0.15 -4.23
N GLY A 251 5.98 -1.13 -4.07
CA GLY A 251 7.14 -1.53 -3.27
C GLY A 251 8.40 -1.66 -4.11
N LEU A 252 9.55 -1.36 -3.51
CA LEU A 252 10.87 -1.56 -4.13
C LEU A 252 11.65 -2.69 -3.43
N ASP A 253 11.01 -3.44 -2.54
CA ASP A 253 11.58 -4.53 -1.75
C ASP A 253 11.61 -5.88 -2.48
N SER A 254 11.01 -5.95 -3.68
CA SER A 254 11.26 -7.07 -4.59
C SER A 254 12.70 -7.08 -5.14
N PHE A 255 13.50 -6.05 -4.85
CA PHE A 255 14.88 -5.90 -5.28
C PHE A 255 15.75 -7.06 -4.80
N GLU A 256 16.62 -7.57 -5.67
CA GLU A 256 17.51 -8.69 -5.35
C GLU A 256 18.49 -8.40 -4.20
N GLY A 257 18.82 -7.12 -3.96
CA GLY A 257 19.66 -6.68 -2.85
C GLY A 257 18.88 -6.17 -1.62
N ASP A 258 17.56 -6.27 -1.60
CA ASP A 258 16.77 -5.84 -0.44
C ASP A 258 17.08 -6.74 0.80
N PRO A 259 17.27 -6.16 2.00
CA PRO A 259 17.65 -6.90 3.19
C PRO A 259 16.62 -7.93 3.68
N PHE A 260 15.33 -7.76 3.39
CA PHE A 260 14.30 -8.74 3.73
C PHE A 260 14.34 -9.92 2.76
N GLY A 261 14.66 -9.63 1.49
CA GLY A 261 14.71 -10.57 0.39
C GLY A 261 13.37 -11.26 0.14
N GLY A 262 13.25 -11.97 -0.98
CA GLY A 262 12.03 -12.73 -1.26
C GLY A 262 11.85 -12.95 -2.74
N LEU A 263 11.96 -11.88 -3.52
CA LEU A 263 12.07 -11.90 -4.98
C LEU A 263 13.49 -11.47 -5.39
N SER A 264 13.75 -11.40 -6.69
CA SER A 264 15.07 -11.06 -7.24
C SER A 264 14.95 -10.16 -8.46
N VAL A 265 14.15 -9.09 -8.31
CA VAL A 265 14.02 -8.06 -9.34
C VAL A 265 15.27 -7.21 -9.36
N THR A 266 15.83 -6.96 -10.55
CA THR A 266 17.02 -6.13 -10.72
C THR A 266 16.65 -4.65 -10.86
N THR A 267 17.59 -3.72 -10.68
CA THR A 267 17.36 -2.30 -10.96
C THR A 267 16.87 -2.05 -12.41
N PRO A 268 17.47 -2.66 -13.46
CA PRO A 268 16.88 -2.63 -14.80
C PRO A 268 15.48 -3.25 -14.88
N GLY A 269 15.20 -4.28 -14.09
CA GLY A 269 13.90 -4.92 -13.93
C GLY A 269 12.81 -3.94 -13.53
N PHE A 270 13.06 -3.08 -12.53
CA PHE A 270 12.13 -2.01 -12.14
C PHE A 270 11.80 -1.07 -13.30
N SER A 271 12.78 -0.76 -14.16
CA SER A 271 12.52 0.06 -15.35
C SER A 271 11.57 -0.63 -16.33
N ARG A 272 11.76 -1.93 -16.56
CA ARG A 272 10.87 -2.72 -17.43
C ARG A 272 9.47 -2.83 -16.85
N ILE A 273 9.36 -3.00 -15.53
CA ILE A 273 8.07 -3.03 -14.80
C ILE A 273 7.35 -1.69 -14.96
N GLY A 274 8.02 -0.57 -14.70
CA GLY A 274 7.45 0.77 -14.86
C GLY A 274 6.96 1.01 -16.29
N GLU A 275 7.75 0.65 -17.29
CA GLU A 275 7.40 0.77 -18.72
C GLU A 275 6.18 -0.08 -19.09
N ALA A 276 6.12 -1.32 -18.61
CA ALA A 276 5.00 -2.23 -18.85
C ALA A 276 3.68 -1.72 -18.22
N ILE A 277 3.75 -1.24 -16.97
CA ILE A 277 2.59 -0.65 -16.28
C ILE A 277 2.10 0.59 -17.02
N ALA A 278 2.99 1.51 -17.40
CA ALA A 278 2.64 2.71 -18.16
C ALA A 278 1.93 2.39 -19.48
N GLY A 279 2.30 1.28 -20.13
CA GLY A 279 1.70 0.78 -21.36
C GLY A 279 0.21 0.42 -21.27
N LEU A 280 -0.39 0.36 -20.07
CA LEU A 280 -1.84 0.25 -19.90
C LEU A 280 -2.59 1.51 -20.34
N GLY A 281 -1.93 2.67 -20.40
CA GLY A 281 -2.51 3.92 -20.92
C GLY A 281 -3.65 4.52 -20.09
N LEU A 282 -3.78 4.12 -18.82
CA LEU A 282 -4.77 4.66 -17.88
C LEU A 282 -4.24 5.89 -17.14
N PRO A 283 -5.09 6.78 -16.59
CA PRO A 283 -4.71 7.71 -15.52
C PRO A 283 -4.22 6.94 -14.28
N MET A 284 -3.09 7.34 -13.68
CA MET A 284 -2.45 6.53 -12.63
C MET A 284 -1.98 7.32 -11.41
N VAL A 285 -2.29 6.81 -10.23
CA VAL A 285 -1.66 7.25 -8.97
C VAL A 285 -0.67 6.18 -8.55
N ILE A 286 0.61 6.52 -8.45
CA ILE A 286 1.63 5.63 -7.91
C ILE A 286 1.77 5.95 -6.42
N VAL A 287 1.64 4.97 -5.54
CA VAL A 287 1.67 5.14 -4.09
C VAL A 287 2.84 4.33 -3.55
N GLN A 288 3.80 4.99 -2.88
CA GLN A 288 4.94 4.30 -2.28
C GLN A 288 4.49 3.38 -1.13
N GLU A 289 4.92 2.12 -1.18
CA GLU A 289 4.75 1.13 -0.11
C GLU A 289 6.12 0.75 0.48
N GLY A 290 6.56 -0.50 0.33
CA GLY A 290 7.81 -1.08 0.81
C GLY A 290 9.06 -0.67 0.03
N GLY A 291 10.14 -1.43 0.18
CA GLY A 291 11.50 -1.08 -0.25
C GLY A 291 12.33 -0.59 0.92
N TYR A 292 13.12 -1.49 1.51
CA TYR A 292 13.86 -1.22 2.74
C TYR A 292 15.17 -0.50 2.45
N LEU A 293 15.83 -0.01 3.50
CA LEU A 293 17.09 0.72 3.34
C LEU A 293 18.17 -0.19 2.75
N CYS A 294 18.56 0.14 1.53
CA CYS A 294 19.70 -0.38 0.78
C CYS A 294 20.28 0.79 -0.03
N ASP A 295 21.50 0.63 -0.53
CA ASP A 295 22.18 1.70 -1.28
C ASP A 295 21.44 2.03 -2.58
N GLU A 296 20.83 1.03 -3.20
CA GLU A 296 20.14 1.11 -4.49
C GLU A 296 18.68 1.59 -4.37
N LEU A 297 18.15 1.87 -3.18
CA LEU A 297 16.73 2.23 -3.01
C LEU A 297 16.33 3.44 -3.89
N GLY A 298 17.17 4.47 -3.94
CA GLY A 298 16.95 5.64 -4.80
C GLY A 298 17.10 5.32 -6.30
N ASP A 299 18.05 4.44 -6.65
CA ASP A 299 18.30 4.01 -8.03
C ASP A 299 17.16 3.14 -8.56
N ASN A 300 16.60 2.27 -7.73
CA ASN A 300 15.45 1.43 -8.04
C ASN A 300 14.20 2.28 -8.30
N LEU A 301 13.93 3.30 -7.47
CA LEU A 301 12.87 4.27 -7.72
C LEU A 301 13.11 5.01 -9.05
N THR A 302 14.33 5.50 -9.25
CA THR A 302 14.71 6.25 -10.46
C THR A 302 14.50 5.39 -11.70
N ALA A 303 14.91 4.13 -11.66
CA ALA A 303 14.77 3.18 -12.76
C ALA A 303 13.30 2.92 -13.09
N PHE A 304 12.47 2.67 -12.07
CA PHE A 304 11.02 2.50 -12.22
C PHE A 304 10.37 3.71 -12.88
N LEU A 305 10.55 4.91 -12.30
CA LEU A 305 9.92 6.13 -12.79
C LEU A 305 10.41 6.52 -14.19
N THR A 306 11.69 6.31 -14.50
CA THR A 306 12.22 6.54 -15.85
C THR A 306 11.59 5.59 -16.86
N GLY A 307 11.43 4.31 -16.52
CA GLY A 307 10.75 3.34 -17.37
C GLY A 307 9.28 3.68 -17.57
N PHE A 308 8.59 4.06 -16.49
CA PHE A 308 7.22 4.53 -16.52
C PHE A 308 7.05 5.74 -17.45
N GLY A 309 7.96 6.72 -17.38
CA GLY A 309 7.98 7.88 -18.27
C GLY A 309 8.13 7.51 -19.76
N ARG A 310 8.95 6.51 -20.09
CA ARG A 310 9.13 6.02 -21.48
C ARG A 310 7.91 5.28 -22.01
N GLY A 311 7.24 4.48 -21.17
CA GLY A 311 6.07 3.69 -21.56
C GLY A 311 4.84 4.54 -21.92
N ARG A 312 4.82 5.80 -21.48
CA ARG A 312 3.78 6.76 -21.86
C ARG A 312 4.09 7.41 -23.20
N LYS A 313 3.42 6.91 -24.23
CA LYS A 313 3.35 7.60 -25.52
C LYS A 313 2.43 8.82 -25.36
N TRP A 314 2.99 10.02 -25.49
CA TRP A 314 2.25 11.29 -25.53
C TRP A 314 1.45 11.41 -26.83
#